data_AF-A0A946HYX2-F1
#
_entry.id   AF-A0A946HYX2-F1
#
_cell.length_a   1.000
_cell.length_b   1.000
_cell.length_c   1.000
_cell.angle_alpha   90.00
_cell.angle_beta   90.00
_cell.angle_gamma   90.00
#
_symmetry.space_group_name_H-M   'P 1'
#
loop_
_entity.id
_entity.type
_entity.pdbx_description
1 polymer ?
#
loop_
_entity_poly.entity_id
_entity_poly.type
_entity_poly.pdbx_seq_one_letter_code
_entity_poly.pdbx_strand_id
1 'polypeptide(L)'
;MQAKTKGILQEIGAELDRDRYPRIHNGGIVMPGETIVSTLNLGKEKINDTSRPGRPPAGWWQGSTRGQRQAFQPRATRKTAPIICSNLQAQYEGELDAVLEAYSSTKIWHQMIGLWLLTDSALLSGLGKKATFLTFFPFNGRLRVRSWGFWTTAISSHWIGPRHTNYPDGSICAFEPLDQTWIPSHGLIRLLDLFSLWALRQLHLEVLGRWPGRQSAFHPYERMSELNDNEFCGCEGATRFYADCCKPKDIAKDIKAEARDFLLKIPKCGLRKPPELISEFILGSKKLPPSADELPQAWF
;
A
#
# COMPACT_ATOMS: atom_id res chain seq x y z
N MET A 1 -7.46 16.73 -16.93
CA MET A 1 -6.01 16.41 -16.94
C MET A 1 -5.40 16.89 -18.24
N GLN A 2 -4.23 17.52 -18.21
CA GLN A 2 -3.55 17.98 -19.44
C GLN A 2 -3.04 16.79 -20.27
N ALA A 3 -2.99 16.94 -21.60
CA ALA A 3 -2.56 15.87 -22.51
C ALA A 3 -1.15 15.34 -22.19
N LYS A 4 -0.22 16.24 -21.83
CA LYS A 4 1.15 15.88 -21.41
C LYS A 4 1.15 14.99 -20.15
N THR A 5 0.40 15.37 -19.12
CA THR A 5 0.28 14.58 -17.88
C THR A 5 -0.32 13.19 -18.14
N LYS A 6 -1.33 13.11 -19.02
CA LYS A 6 -1.91 11.83 -19.43
C LYS A 6 -0.90 10.96 -20.18
N GLY A 7 -0.08 11.55 -21.04
CA GLY A 7 1.00 10.86 -21.75
C GLY A 7 2.03 10.24 -20.80
N ILE A 8 2.49 11.00 -19.80
CA ILE A 8 3.42 10.49 -18.77
C ILE A 8 2.79 9.34 -17.98
N LEU A 9 1.51 9.47 -17.59
CA LEU A 9 0.80 8.41 -16.89
C LEU A 9 0.72 7.11 -17.72
N GLN A 10 0.48 7.23 -19.03
CA GLN A 10 0.47 6.09 -19.96
C GLN A 10 1.85 5.44 -20.08
N GLU A 11 2.91 6.25 -20.15
CA GLU A 11 4.29 5.78 -20.22
C GLU A 11 4.67 4.98 -18.98
N ILE A 12 4.46 5.53 -17.78
CA ILE A 12 4.70 4.82 -16.51
C ILE A 12 3.87 3.53 -16.45
N GLY A 13 2.62 3.56 -16.90
CA GLY A 13 1.78 2.37 -16.96
C GLY A 13 2.37 1.25 -17.82
N ALA A 14 2.91 1.61 -19.00
CA ALA A 14 3.55 0.68 -19.91
C ALA A 14 4.90 0.15 -19.38
N GLU A 15 5.62 0.93 -18.57
CA GLU A 15 6.82 0.45 -17.89
C GLU A 15 6.49 -0.57 -16.81
N LEU A 16 5.48 -0.28 -15.98
CA LEU A 16 5.01 -1.19 -14.93
C LEU A 16 4.54 -2.52 -15.50
N ASP A 17 3.88 -2.51 -16.67
CA ASP A 17 3.50 -3.73 -17.40
C ASP A 17 4.71 -4.58 -17.80
N ARG A 18 5.87 -3.95 -18.04
CA ARG A 18 7.14 -4.61 -18.35
C ARG A 18 8.00 -4.88 -17.11
N ASP A 19 7.43 -4.76 -15.92
CA ASP A 19 8.12 -4.92 -14.63
C ASP A 19 9.28 -3.92 -14.45
N ARG A 20 9.18 -2.76 -15.11
CA ARG A 20 10.09 -1.62 -14.92
C ARG A 20 9.43 -0.63 -13.99
N TYR A 21 10.07 -0.38 -12.85
CA TYR A 21 9.52 0.47 -11.82
C TYR A 21 9.95 1.93 -12.06
N PRO A 22 9.03 2.89 -11.94
CA PRO A 22 9.33 4.31 -12.08
C PRO A 22 10.22 4.80 -10.93
N ARG A 23 10.86 5.95 -11.16
CA ARG A 23 11.57 6.67 -10.08
C ARG A 23 10.60 7.55 -9.32
N ILE A 24 10.83 7.67 -8.02
CA ILE A 24 10.04 8.53 -7.13
C ILE A 24 10.99 9.55 -6.53
N HIS A 25 10.71 10.81 -6.83
CA HIS A 25 11.47 11.95 -6.34
C HIS A 25 10.78 12.55 -5.11
N ASN A 26 11.48 13.45 -4.43
CA ASN A 26 10.95 14.23 -3.31
C ASN A 26 9.56 14.81 -3.62
N GLY A 27 8.69 14.78 -2.61
CA GLY A 27 7.27 15.12 -2.73
C GLY A 27 6.44 14.02 -3.39
N GLY A 28 6.98 12.80 -3.54
CA GLY A 28 6.28 11.66 -4.13
C GLY A 28 5.99 11.83 -5.62
N ILE A 29 6.83 12.58 -6.35
CA ILE A 29 6.68 12.78 -7.79
C ILE A 29 7.19 11.53 -8.50
N VAL A 30 6.31 10.88 -9.26
CA VAL A 30 6.61 9.64 -9.97
C VAL A 30 6.93 9.96 -11.41
N MET A 31 8.11 9.53 -11.87
CA MET A 31 8.62 9.74 -13.22
C MET A 31 8.91 8.39 -13.88
N PRO A 32 8.76 8.27 -15.22
CA PRO A 32 9.22 7.09 -15.94
C PRO A 32 10.67 6.72 -15.56
N GLY A 33 11.00 5.43 -15.62
CA GLY A 33 12.37 4.96 -15.51
C GLY A 33 13.26 5.60 -16.58
N GLU A 34 14.57 5.67 -16.35
CA GLU A 34 15.50 6.37 -17.25
C GLU A 34 15.24 6.03 -18.73
N THR A 35 14.76 7.02 -19.49
CA THR A 35 15.20 7.15 -20.87
C THR A 35 16.68 7.46 -20.76
N ILE A 36 17.54 6.66 -21.39
CA ILE A 36 18.96 7.00 -21.56
C ILE A 36 19.00 8.27 -22.42
N VAL A 37 18.81 9.42 -21.80
CA VAL A 37 19.15 10.71 -22.39
C VAL A 37 20.63 10.85 -22.12
N SER A 38 21.41 10.69 -23.20
CA SER A 38 22.85 10.88 -23.22
C SER A 38 23.23 12.09 -22.37
N THR A 39 24.12 11.83 -21.42
CA THR A 39 24.75 12.77 -20.51
C THR A 39 25.21 14.04 -21.23
N LEU A 40 24.86 15.20 -20.67
CA LEU A 40 25.74 16.36 -20.50
C LEU A 40 25.04 17.42 -19.62
N ASN A 41 25.67 17.71 -18.48
CA ASN A 41 25.53 18.91 -17.63
C ASN A 41 24.31 18.99 -16.67
N LEU A 42 24.48 18.52 -15.42
CA LEU A 42 24.55 19.34 -14.18
C LEU A 42 24.32 18.50 -12.91
N GLY A 43 25.11 18.77 -11.87
CA GLY A 43 24.72 18.65 -10.46
C GLY A 43 24.68 17.24 -9.84
N LYS A 44 25.57 16.99 -8.87
CA LYS A 44 25.58 15.76 -8.05
C LYS A 44 24.29 15.62 -7.24
N GLU A 45 23.35 14.80 -7.72
CA GLU A 45 22.33 14.18 -6.87
C GLU A 45 22.86 12.82 -6.40
N LYS A 46 22.74 12.54 -5.09
CA LYS A 46 23.08 11.22 -4.53
C LYS A 46 22.02 10.22 -4.96
N ILE A 47 22.32 9.49 -6.02
CA ILE A 47 21.52 8.40 -6.56
C ILE A 47 21.67 7.18 -5.64
N ASN A 48 20.61 6.80 -4.93
CA ASN A 48 20.49 5.47 -4.31
C ASN A 48 19.88 4.50 -5.33
N ASP A 49 20.70 4.10 -6.31
CA ASP A 49 20.35 3.00 -7.23
C ASP A 49 20.55 1.67 -6.50
N THR A 50 19.49 0.88 -6.38
CA THR A 50 19.63 -0.57 -6.13
C THR A 50 18.67 -1.35 -7.03
N SER A 51 19.24 -1.89 -8.10
CA SER A 51 18.69 -2.99 -8.89
C SER A 51 18.43 -4.21 -8.01
N ARG A 52 17.20 -4.73 -8.03
CA ARG A 52 16.83 -5.98 -7.34
C ARG A 52 17.43 -7.20 -8.06
N PRO A 53 18.11 -8.14 -7.36
CA PRO A 53 18.43 -9.45 -7.92
C PRO A 53 17.18 -10.37 -7.97
N GLY A 54 17.15 -11.23 -8.99
CA GLY A 54 16.04 -12.14 -9.30
C GLY A 54 15.69 -13.13 -8.19
N ARG A 55 14.39 -13.45 -8.11
CA ARG A 55 13.74 -14.23 -7.06
C ARG A 55 14.01 -15.75 -7.23
N PRO A 56 14.42 -16.50 -6.20
CA PRO A 56 14.35 -17.96 -6.20
C PRO A 56 12.93 -18.44 -5.85
N PRO A 57 12.51 -19.64 -6.32
CA PRO A 57 11.16 -20.15 -6.10
C PRO A 57 10.94 -20.61 -4.65
N ALA A 58 9.83 -20.20 -4.04
CA ALA A 58 9.41 -20.65 -2.71
C ALA A 58 8.66 -21.99 -2.83
N GLY A 59 9.23 -23.04 -2.25
CA GLY A 59 8.65 -24.39 -2.22
C GLY A 59 7.39 -24.51 -1.37
N TRP A 60 6.56 -25.48 -1.74
CA TRP A 60 5.30 -25.82 -1.08
C TRP A 60 5.55 -26.51 0.26
N TRP A 61 4.90 -26.05 1.33
CA TRP A 61 4.94 -26.74 2.63
C TRP A 61 3.67 -27.58 2.86
N GLN A 62 3.88 -28.89 2.97
CA GLN A 62 2.93 -29.88 3.47
C GLN A 62 2.64 -29.65 4.95
N GLY A 63 1.37 -29.74 5.34
CA GLY A 63 0.94 -29.64 6.72
C GLY A 63 1.28 -30.88 7.55
N SER A 64 1.45 -30.68 8.86
CA SER A 64 1.42 -31.75 9.85
C SER A 64 0.58 -31.39 11.08
N THR A 65 0.01 -32.43 11.65
CA THR A 65 -1.13 -32.56 12.56
C THR A 65 -0.98 -32.04 14.01
N ARG A 66 -2.09 -31.44 14.49
CA ARG A 66 -2.84 -31.65 15.75
C ARG A 66 -2.07 -31.81 17.08
N GLY A 67 -2.31 -30.86 18.00
CA GLY A 67 -2.15 -31.05 19.45
C GLY A 67 -3.27 -30.33 20.21
N GLN A 68 -4.17 -31.08 20.85
CA GLN A 68 -5.18 -30.56 21.78
C GLN A 68 -4.53 -30.14 23.09
N ARG A 69 -4.84 -28.94 23.61
CA ARG A 69 -4.76 -28.64 25.05
C ARG A 69 -5.91 -27.74 25.51
N GLN A 70 -6.27 -27.96 26.77
CA GLN A 70 -7.54 -27.68 27.45
C GLN A 70 -7.86 -26.19 27.67
N ALA A 71 -9.16 -25.94 27.81
CA ALA A 71 -9.75 -24.66 28.15
C ALA A 71 -9.34 -24.19 29.55
N PHE A 72 -8.81 -22.97 29.64
CA PHE A 72 -8.73 -22.19 30.87
C PHE A 72 -9.62 -20.95 30.73
N GLN A 73 -10.47 -20.73 31.73
CA GLN A 73 -11.42 -19.62 31.80
C GLN A 73 -10.69 -18.26 31.91
N PRO A 74 -11.26 -17.16 31.35
CA PRO A 74 -10.59 -15.86 31.34
C PRO A 74 -10.72 -15.17 32.69
N ARG A 75 -9.60 -14.89 33.34
CA ARG A 75 -9.50 -13.96 34.48
C ARG A 75 -9.36 -12.53 33.91
N ALA A 76 -10.10 -11.58 34.47
CA ALA A 76 -10.19 -10.20 33.99
C ALA A 76 -8.81 -9.56 33.71
N THR A 77 -8.62 -9.04 32.49
CA THR A 77 -7.37 -8.43 32.03
C THR A 77 -7.21 -7.04 32.62
N ARG A 78 -6.27 -6.89 33.57
CA ARG A 78 -5.58 -5.61 33.79
C ARG A 78 -4.93 -5.21 32.46
N LYS A 79 -5.11 -3.97 32.01
CA LYS A 79 -4.43 -3.41 30.82
C LYS A 79 -2.92 -3.67 30.96
N THR A 80 -2.41 -4.63 30.19
CA THR A 80 -0.98 -4.90 30.09
C THR A 80 -0.32 -3.69 29.43
N ALA A 81 0.81 -3.25 29.96
CA ALA A 81 1.57 -2.16 29.35
C ALA A 81 1.90 -2.52 27.89
N PRO A 82 1.82 -1.55 26.96
CA PRO A 82 2.12 -1.81 25.56
C PRO A 82 3.57 -2.26 25.40
N ILE A 83 3.79 -3.25 24.52
CA ILE A 83 5.13 -3.72 24.17
C ILE A 83 5.72 -2.71 23.18
N ILE A 84 6.62 -1.86 23.65
CA ILE A 84 7.37 -0.90 22.84
C ILE A 84 8.74 -1.49 22.51
N CYS A 85 9.08 -1.52 21.23
CA CYS A 85 10.42 -1.86 20.75
C CYS A 85 11.24 -0.58 20.63
N SER A 86 12.13 -0.34 21.60
CA SER A 86 13.00 0.84 21.65
C SER A 86 13.85 1.02 20.39
N ASN A 87 14.25 -0.07 19.75
CA ASN A 87 15.05 -0.03 18.52
C ASN A 87 14.24 0.51 17.32
N LEU A 88 12.97 0.12 17.19
CA LEU A 88 12.09 0.64 16.14
C LEU A 88 11.76 2.12 16.37
N GLN A 89 11.52 2.49 17.62
CA GLN A 89 11.31 3.89 17.97
C GLN A 89 12.54 4.73 17.58
N ALA A 90 13.73 4.35 18.04
CA ALA A 90 14.97 5.08 17.72
C ALA A 90 15.23 5.16 16.21
N GLN A 91 14.94 4.08 15.46
CA GLN A 91 15.06 4.06 14.02
C GLN A 91 14.12 5.08 13.36
N TYR A 92 12.82 5.02 13.66
CA TYR A 92 11.85 5.92 13.03
C TYR A 92 12.11 7.39 13.37
N GLU A 93 12.42 7.68 14.63
CA GLU A 93 12.76 9.04 15.07
C GLU A 93 14.01 9.57 14.36
N GLY A 94 15.03 8.72 14.18
CA GLY A 94 16.26 9.07 13.47
C GLY A 94 16.09 9.31 11.97
N GLU A 95 14.97 8.87 11.38
CA GLU A 95 14.65 9.05 9.96
C GLU A 95 13.73 10.25 9.69
N LEU A 96 13.16 10.89 10.73
CA LEU A 96 12.15 11.96 10.55
C LEU A 96 12.68 13.20 9.82
N ASP A 97 13.94 13.59 10.05
CA ASP A 97 14.54 14.73 9.35
C ASP A 97 14.65 14.46 7.84
N ALA A 98 15.06 13.25 7.46
CA ALA A 98 15.11 12.85 6.06
C ALA A 98 13.71 12.77 5.44
N VAL A 99 12.69 12.36 6.22
CA VAL A 99 11.28 12.40 5.78
C VAL A 99 10.83 13.83 5.53
N LEU A 100 11.19 14.78 6.39
CA LEU A 100 10.85 16.20 6.19
C LEU A 100 11.63 16.84 5.03
N GLU A 101 12.84 16.36 4.72
CA GLU A 101 13.56 16.77 3.52
C GLU A 101 12.90 16.23 2.24
N ALA A 102 12.54 14.94 2.24
CA ALA A 102 11.93 14.29 1.07
C ALA A 102 10.47 14.68 0.88
N TYR A 103 9.71 14.89 1.95
CA TYR A 103 8.28 15.17 1.96
C TYR A 103 7.97 16.36 2.88
N SER A 104 8.34 17.56 2.43
CA SER A 104 8.39 18.78 3.24
C SER A 104 7.09 19.26 3.87
N SER A 105 5.93 18.84 3.37
CA SER A 105 4.63 19.15 3.97
C SER A 105 4.18 18.14 5.03
N THR A 106 5.02 17.14 5.34
CA THR A 106 4.66 16.09 6.31
C THR A 106 4.43 16.69 7.69
N LYS A 107 3.29 16.32 8.29
CA LYS A 107 2.99 16.61 9.70
C LYS A 107 3.21 15.35 10.52
N ILE A 108 3.83 15.50 11.67
CA ILE A 108 4.21 14.41 12.56
C ILE A 108 3.51 14.61 13.90
N TRP A 109 2.93 13.53 14.45
CA TRP A 109 2.43 13.50 15.82
C TRP A 109 2.98 12.28 16.55
N HIS A 110 3.64 12.54 17.67
CA HIS A 110 4.15 11.51 18.56
C HIS A 110 3.06 10.95 19.47
N GLN A 111 3.01 9.63 19.58
CA GLN A 111 2.21 8.91 20.57
C GLN A 111 3.10 7.93 21.32
N MET A 112 2.65 7.49 22.50
CA MET A 112 3.41 6.56 23.34
C MET A 112 3.77 5.25 22.62
N ILE A 113 2.92 4.80 21.69
CA ILE A 113 3.07 3.49 21.03
C ILE A 113 3.40 3.58 19.54
N GLY A 114 3.62 4.79 19.01
CA GLY A 114 3.93 4.98 17.59
C GLY A 114 3.88 6.43 17.14
N LEU A 115 3.99 6.63 15.83
CA LEU A 115 4.00 7.95 15.18
C LEU A 115 2.87 8.01 14.16
N TRP A 116 2.19 9.16 14.10
CA TRP A 116 1.32 9.50 12.97
C TRP A 116 2.06 10.44 12.03
N LEU A 117 2.04 10.11 10.74
CA LEU A 117 2.52 10.96 9.66
C LEU A 117 1.34 11.30 8.74
N LEU A 118 1.11 12.58 8.48
CA LEU A 118 0.25 13.05 7.40
C LEU A 118 1.15 13.59 6.30
N THR A 119 1.25 12.85 5.19
CA THR A 119 2.19 13.13 4.10
C THR A 119 1.43 13.37 2.80
N ASP A 120 1.88 14.36 2.04
CA ASP A 120 1.36 14.61 0.70
C ASP A 120 2.31 14.09 -0.38
N SER A 121 1.72 13.54 -1.44
CA SER A 121 2.40 13.09 -2.64
C SER A 121 1.78 13.74 -3.87
N ALA A 122 2.59 14.49 -4.61
CA ALA A 122 2.14 15.21 -5.80
C ALA A 122 1.81 14.27 -6.98
N LEU A 123 2.40 13.07 -7.00
CA LEU A 123 2.33 12.06 -8.05
C LEU A 123 2.83 12.52 -9.43
N LEU A 124 2.15 13.48 -10.04
CA LEU A 124 2.48 14.03 -11.36
C LEU A 124 2.32 15.55 -11.35
N SER A 125 3.27 16.25 -11.97
CA SER A 125 3.18 17.71 -12.12
C SER A 125 1.93 18.11 -12.91
N GLY A 126 1.21 19.12 -12.41
CA GLY A 126 0.02 19.67 -13.07
C GLY A 126 -1.26 18.84 -12.93
N LEU A 127 -1.29 17.84 -12.03
CA LEU A 127 -2.48 17.01 -11.81
C LEU A 127 -3.67 17.79 -11.21
N GLY A 128 -3.41 18.86 -10.45
CA GLY A 128 -4.44 19.67 -9.78
C GLY A 128 -5.07 19.00 -8.55
N LYS A 129 -4.68 17.76 -8.25
CA LYS A 129 -4.94 17.04 -7.00
C LYS A 129 -3.65 16.35 -6.55
N LYS A 130 -3.55 16.01 -5.27
CA LYS A 130 -2.45 15.24 -4.67
C LYS A 130 -3.01 13.99 -3.96
N ALA A 131 -2.16 13.00 -3.72
CA ALA A 131 -2.48 11.92 -2.79
C ALA A 131 -2.01 12.31 -1.39
N THR A 132 -2.90 12.35 -0.42
CA THR A 132 -2.58 12.59 0.99
C THR A 132 -2.72 11.28 1.75
N PHE A 133 -1.68 10.92 2.49
CA PHE A 133 -1.60 9.68 3.26
C PHE A 133 -1.59 10.00 4.75
N LEU A 134 -2.51 9.40 5.50
CA LEU A 134 -2.41 9.35 6.96
C LEU A 134 -1.85 7.98 7.34
N THR A 135 -0.64 7.96 7.90
CA THR A 135 0.10 6.72 8.18
C THR A 135 0.43 6.61 9.66
N PHE A 136 0.15 5.46 10.25
CA PHE A 136 0.55 5.14 11.61
C PHE A 136 1.70 4.13 11.62
N PHE A 137 2.81 4.52 12.22
CA PHE A 137 4.00 3.71 12.42
C PHE A 137 4.06 3.20 13.86
N PRO A 138 3.69 1.94 14.14
CA PRO A 138 3.75 1.40 15.49
C PRO A 138 5.20 1.19 15.95
N PHE A 139 5.49 1.47 17.21
CA PHE A 139 6.76 1.09 17.85
C PHE A 139 6.80 -0.38 18.29
N ASN A 140 5.77 -1.17 17.96
CA ASN A 140 5.71 -2.59 18.23
C ASN A 140 5.95 -3.37 16.93
N GLY A 141 7.04 -4.14 16.85
CA GLY A 141 7.39 -4.90 15.65
C GLY A 141 6.42 -6.03 15.28
N ARG A 142 5.44 -6.34 16.13
CA ARG A 142 4.35 -7.28 15.82
C ARG A 142 3.17 -6.62 15.12
N LEU A 143 3.12 -5.29 15.13
CA LEU A 143 2.04 -4.52 14.54
C LEU A 143 2.49 -3.98 13.18
N ARG A 144 1.57 -4.01 12.23
CA ARG A 144 1.82 -3.53 10.87
C ARG A 144 1.62 -2.02 10.82
N VAL A 145 2.44 -1.35 9.99
CA VAL A 145 2.16 0.03 9.58
C VAL A 145 0.81 0.06 8.88
N ARG A 146 -0.03 1.05 9.21
CA ARG A 146 -1.32 1.27 8.53
C ARG A 146 -1.31 2.63 7.86
N SER A 147 -1.83 2.70 6.64
CA SER A 147 -1.95 3.97 5.93
C SER A 147 -3.30 4.06 5.22
N TRP A 148 -3.88 5.25 5.18
CA TRP A 148 -5.10 5.55 4.44
C TRP A 148 -4.82 6.67 3.43
N GLY A 149 -5.15 6.43 2.16
CA GLY A 149 -4.91 7.37 1.07
C GLY A 149 -6.15 8.15 0.69
N PHE A 150 -5.98 9.45 0.42
CA PHE A 150 -7.03 10.36 0.01
C PHE A 150 -6.58 11.19 -1.19
N TRP A 151 -7.46 11.36 -2.17
CA TRP A 151 -7.30 12.40 -3.18
C TRP A 151 -7.69 13.74 -2.59
N THR A 152 -6.73 14.65 -2.50
CA THR A 152 -6.91 15.96 -1.89
C THR A 152 -6.72 17.06 -2.93
N THR A 153 -7.67 18.00 -2.94
CA THR A 153 -7.63 19.25 -3.70
C THR A 153 -7.56 20.43 -2.73
N ALA A 154 -7.63 21.66 -3.24
CA ALA A 154 -7.71 22.85 -2.39
C ALA A 154 -8.98 22.90 -1.51
N ILE A 155 -10.06 22.20 -1.91
CA ILE A 155 -11.39 22.34 -1.28
C ILE A 155 -12.02 21.01 -0.85
N SER A 156 -11.41 19.88 -1.16
CA SER A 156 -11.99 18.56 -0.89
C SER A 156 -10.95 17.47 -0.69
N SER A 157 -11.33 16.45 0.07
CA SER A 157 -10.58 15.21 0.23
C SER A 157 -11.55 14.03 0.07
N HIS A 158 -11.17 13.02 -0.70
CA HIS A 158 -11.96 11.80 -0.86
C HIS A 158 -11.06 10.57 -0.81
N TRP A 159 -11.53 9.50 -0.17
CA TRP A 159 -10.76 8.28 0.00
C TRP A 159 -10.43 7.61 -1.35
N ILE A 160 -9.22 7.08 -1.47
CA ILE A 160 -8.74 6.32 -2.62
C ILE A 160 -9.03 4.83 -2.35
N GLY A 161 -10.01 4.26 -3.05
CA GLY A 161 -10.43 2.87 -2.87
C GLY A 161 -11.58 2.47 -3.80
N PRO A 162 -12.10 1.23 -3.68
CA PRO A 162 -11.73 0.18 -2.74
C PRO A 162 -10.65 -0.80 -3.25
N ARG A 163 -10.21 -0.65 -4.51
CA ARG A 163 -9.26 -1.59 -5.12
C ARG A 163 -7.91 -1.51 -4.41
N HIS A 164 -7.24 -2.64 -4.14
CA HIS A 164 -5.95 -2.66 -3.41
C HIS A 164 -5.95 -1.91 -2.05
N THR A 165 -7.12 -1.85 -1.39
CA THR A 165 -7.27 -1.51 0.04
C THR A 165 -7.84 -2.72 0.77
N ASN A 166 -7.10 -3.83 0.72
CA ASN A 166 -7.65 -5.17 1.03
C ASN A 166 -7.90 -5.43 2.51
N TYR A 167 -7.65 -4.44 3.36
CA TYR A 167 -8.01 -4.46 4.76
C TYR A 167 -9.45 -3.93 4.97
N PRO A 168 -10.25 -4.54 5.87
CA PRO A 168 -11.59 -4.08 6.22
C PRO A 168 -11.69 -2.60 6.62
N ASP A 169 -10.62 -2.05 7.21
CA ASP A 169 -10.54 -0.64 7.60
C ASP A 169 -10.17 0.29 6.42
N GLY A 170 -10.16 -0.21 5.18
CA GLY A 170 -9.84 0.58 4.00
C GLY A 170 -8.39 1.09 3.95
N SER A 171 -7.49 0.54 4.78
CA SER A 171 -6.08 0.86 4.71
C SER A 171 -5.42 0.27 3.44
N ILE A 172 -4.35 0.92 3.02
CA ILE A 172 -3.63 0.63 1.77
C ILE A 172 -2.95 -0.73 1.85
N CYS A 173 -3.16 -1.56 0.83
CA CYS A 173 -2.37 -2.76 0.57
C CYS A 173 -1.42 -2.50 -0.62
N ALA A 174 -0.30 -1.81 -0.37
CA ALA A 174 0.63 -1.40 -1.42
C ALA A 174 1.67 -2.47 -1.78
N PHE A 175 1.88 -3.45 -0.90
CA PHE A 175 2.86 -4.53 -1.05
C PHE A 175 2.43 -5.73 -0.21
N GLU A 176 2.95 -6.91 -0.54
CA GLU A 176 2.74 -8.14 0.24
C GLU A 176 3.85 -8.24 1.30
N PRO A 177 3.58 -8.12 2.61
CA PRO A 177 4.64 -8.16 3.64
C PRO A 177 5.52 -9.41 3.58
N LEU A 178 4.99 -10.53 3.12
CA LEU A 178 5.74 -11.78 2.96
C LEU A 178 6.70 -11.79 1.76
N ASP A 179 6.52 -10.88 0.79
CA ASP A 179 7.39 -10.78 -0.39
C ASP A 179 8.64 -9.91 -0.16
N GLN A 180 8.79 -9.36 1.05
CA GLN A 180 9.90 -8.49 1.46
C GLN A 180 10.03 -7.20 0.63
N THR A 181 8.98 -6.79 -0.09
CA THR A 181 8.96 -5.52 -0.84
C THR A 181 9.24 -4.35 0.10
N TRP A 182 8.75 -4.44 1.33
CA TRP A 182 9.15 -3.58 2.44
C TRP A 182 9.17 -4.33 3.76
N ILE A 183 10.18 -4.07 4.57
CA ILE A 183 10.27 -4.44 5.99
C ILE A 183 10.67 -3.20 6.78
N PRO A 184 10.41 -3.12 8.09
CA PRO A 184 10.69 -1.92 8.89
C PRO A 184 12.10 -1.34 8.75
N SER A 185 13.12 -2.19 8.56
CA SER A 185 14.51 -1.75 8.37
C SER A 185 14.81 -1.11 7.01
N HIS A 186 13.88 -1.14 6.05
CA HIS A 186 14.03 -0.51 4.74
C HIS A 186 13.76 1.01 4.74
N GLY A 187 13.29 1.55 5.86
CA GLY A 187 13.11 2.99 6.08
C GLY A 187 11.74 3.56 5.70
N LEU A 188 11.40 4.70 6.30
CA LEU A 188 10.13 5.41 6.20
C LEU A 188 9.89 5.97 4.80
N ILE A 189 10.89 6.63 4.21
CA ILE A 189 10.80 7.24 2.87
C ILE A 189 10.43 6.19 1.83
N ARG A 190 11.09 5.02 1.87
CA ARG A 190 10.82 3.94 0.94
C ARG A 190 9.39 3.43 1.02
N LEU A 191 8.78 3.44 2.22
CA LEU A 191 7.36 3.09 2.37
C LEU A 191 6.44 4.16 1.77
N LEU A 192 6.74 5.43 2.01
CA LEU A 192 5.99 6.57 1.43
C LEU A 192 6.07 6.57 -0.11
N ASP A 193 7.22 6.19 -0.67
CA ASP A 193 7.40 6.00 -2.10
C ASP A 193 6.51 4.87 -2.64
N LEU A 194 6.43 3.74 -1.93
CA LEU A 194 5.51 2.65 -2.29
C LEU A 194 4.04 3.09 -2.25
N PHE A 195 3.65 3.92 -1.28
CA PHE A 195 2.30 4.51 -1.26
C PHE A 195 2.07 5.49 -2.42
N SER A 196 3.07 6.29 -2.79
CA SER A 196 3.01 7.16 -3.97
C SER A 196 2.84 6.33 -5.25
N LEU A 197 3.58 5.23 -5.41
CA LEU A 197 3.41 4.33 -6.55
C LEU A 197 2.01 3.69 -6.58
N TRP A 198 1.52 3.24 -5.43
CA TRP A 198 0.17 2.71 -5.30
C TRP A 198 -0.88 3.75 -5.72
N ALA A 199 -0.77 5.00 -5.25
CA ALA A 199 -1.70 6.05 -5.64
C ALA A 199 -1.60 6.39 -7.13
N LEU A 200 -0.41 6.36 -7.73
CA LEU A 200 -0.28 6.50 -9.19
C LEU A 200 -0.99 5.36 -9.95
N ARG A 201 -0.92 4.12 -9.47
CA ARG A 201 -1.68 3.00 -10.06
C ARG A 201 -3.19 3.20 -9.96
N GLN A 202 -3.66 3.76 -8.86
CA GLN A 202 -5.06 4.17 -8.70
C GLN A 202 -5.45 5.27 -9.70
N LEU A 203 -4.59 6.28 -9.87
CA LEU A 203 -4.80 7.33 -10.87
C LEU A 203 -4.84 6.75 -12.30
N HIS A 204 -3.96 5.80 -12.61
CA HIS A 204 -3.94 5.10 -13.89
C HIS A 204 -5.26 4.34 -14.11
N LEU A 205 -5.78 3.66 -13.08
CA LEU A 205 -7.08 3.02 -13.14
C LEU A 205 -8.22 4.01 -13.40
N GLU A 206 -8.27 5.13 -12.66
CA GLU A 206 -9.30 6.16 -12.82
C GLU A 206 -9.31 6.79 -14.22
N VAL A 207 -8.13 7.01 -14.80
CA VAL A 207 -7.97 7.82 -16.02
C VAL A 207 -7.94 6.96 -17.28
N LEU A 208 -7.37 5.76 -17.18
CA LEU A 208 -7.10 4.87 -18.31
C LEU A 208 -7.89 3.55 -18.22
N GLY A 209 -8.70 3.36 -17.17
CA GLY A 209 -9.62 2.23 -17.04
C GLY A 209 -8.94 0.88 -16.78
N ARG A 210 -7.65 0.88 -16.45
CA ARG A 210 -6.91 -0.34 -16.12
C ARG A 210 -5.84 -0.06 -15.09
N TRP A 211 -5.51 -1.06 -14.30
CA TRP A 211 -4.40 -1.05 -13.38
C TRP A 211 -3.12 -1.53 -14.08
N PRO A 212 -2.02 -0.77 -14.00
CA PRO A 212 -0.79 -1.11 -14.68
C PRO A 212 0.07 -2.07 -13.86
N GLY A 213 0.80 -2.94 -14.55
CA GLY A 213 1.63 -3.97 -13.94
C GLY A 213 0.86 -5.19 -13.44
N ARG A 214 1.61 -6.11 -12.83
CA ARG A 214 1.10 -7.40 -12.36
C ARG A 214 0.26 -7.26 -11.10
N GLN A 215 -0.81 -8.05 -11.02
CA GLN A 215 -1.80 -8.01 -9.95
C GLN A 215 -1.60 -9.10 -8.91
N SER A 216 -1.27 -8.74 -7.67
CA SER A 216 -1.15 -9.70 -6.57
C SER A 216 -2.53 -10.00 -5.94
N ALA A 217 -3.37 -10.75 -6.64
CA ALA A 217 -4.68 -11.20 -6.18
C ALA A 217 -4.75 -12.73 -6.17
N PHE A 218 -4.66 -13.33 -4.98
CA PHE A 218 -4.53 -14.78 -4.81
C PHE A 218 -5.88 -15.49 -4.80
N HIS A 219 -6.95 -14.82 -4.37
CA HIS A 219 -8.27 -15.43 -4.27
C HIS A 219 -9.05 -15.30 -5.59
N PRO A 220 -9.73 -16.36 -6.09
CA PRO A 220 -10.56 -16.27 -7.30
C PRO A 220 -11.61 -15.16 -7.25
N TYR A 221 -12.33 -15.04 -6.11
CA TYR A 221 -13.30 -13.95 -5.91
C TYR A 221 -12.68 -12.54 -6.02
N GLU A 222 -11.51 -12.32 -5.42
CA GLU A 222 -10.78 -11.05 -5.52
C GLU A 222 -10.38 -10.77 -6.98
N ARG A 223 -9.83 -11.77 -7.68
CA ARG A 223 -9.49 -11.61 -9.10
C ARG A 223 -10.70 -11.24 -9.95
N MET A 224 -11.80 -11.96 -9.83
CA MET A 224 -13.01 -11.69 -10.62
C MET A 224 -13.67 -10.36 -10.28
N SER A 225 -13.52 -9.86 -9.05
CA SER A 225 -14.11 -8.58 -8.63
C SER A 225 -13.22 -7.38 -8.90
N GLU A 226 -11.90 -7.57 -9.05
CA GLU A 226 -10.95 -6.45 -9.19
C GLU A 226 -10.24 -6.39 -10.54
N LEU A 227 -9.98 -7.52 -11.21
CA LEU A 227 -9.15 -7.53 -12.43
C LEU A 227 -9.99 -7.35 -13.70
N ASN A 228 -9.51 -6.48 -14.59
CA ASN A 228 -10.01 -6.35 -15.95
C ASN A 228 -9.30 -7.33 -16.89
N ASP A 229 -9.96 -7.65 -18.00
CA ASP A 229 -9.50 -8.65 -18.98
C ASP A 229 -8.14 -8.32 -19.60
N ASN A 230 -7.83 -7.04 -19.75
CA ASN A 230 -6.59 -6.53 -20.34
C ASN A 230 -5.50 -6.19 -19.32
N GLU A 231 -5.63 -6.64 -18.07
CA GLU A 231 -4.62 -6.43 -17.02
C GLU A 231 -3.76 -7.67 -16.83
N PHE A 232 -2.49 -7.49 -16.48
CA PHE A 232 -1.59 -8.61 -16.25
C PHE A 232 -1.98 -9.36 -14.99
N CYS A 233 -2.11 -10.68 -15.12
CA CYS A 233 -2.35 -11.53 -13.97
C CYS A 233 -1.04 -11.70 -13.16
N GLY A 234 -1.12 -11.71 -11.83
CA GLY A 234 0.04 -12.00 -10.96
C GLY A 234 0.27 -13.47 -10.65
N CYS A 235 -0.41 -14.39 -11.36
CA CYS A 235 -0.05 -15.81 -11.38
C CYS A 235 1.44 -15.96 -11.78
N GLU A 236 2.18 -16.87 -11.13
CA GLU A 236 3.64 -17.02 -11.30
C GLU A 236 4.06 -17.06 -12.78
N GLY A 237 5.03 -16.22 -13.15
CA GLY A 237 5.61 -16.18 -14.50
C GLY A 237 4.69 -15.66 -15.62
N ALA A 238 3.47 -15.20 -15.30
CA ALA A 238 2.48 -14.92 -16.32
C ALA A 238 2.76 -13.63 -17.10
N THR A 239 3.33 -13.74 -18.29
CA THR A 239 3.32 -12.66 -19.29
C THR A 239 1.95 -12.46 -19.94
N ARG A 240 0.89 -13.01 -19.34
CA ARG A 240 -0.46 -13.09 -19.91
C ARG A 240 -1.42 -12.18 -19.17
N PHE A 241 -2.41 -11.69 -19.92
CA PHE A 241 -3.53 -10.96 -19.34
C PHE A 241 -4.45 -11.89 -18.54
N TYR A 242 -5.25 -11.30 -17.66
CA TYR A 242 -6.19 -12.02 -16.80
C TYR A 242 -7.15 -12.89 -17.61
N ALA A 243 -7.68 -12.37 -18.71
CA ALA A 243 -8.57 -13.08 -19.62
C ALA A 243 -8.00 -14.43 -20.10
N ASP A 244 -6.68 -14.48 -20.29
CA ASP A 244 -5.97 -15.64 -20.83
C ASP A 244 -5.21 -16.45 -19.75
N CYS A 245 -5.07 -15.95 -18.52
CA CYS A 245 -4.47 -16.68 -17.39
C CYS A 245 -5.51 -17.38 -16.52
N CYS A 246 -6.03 -16.67 -15.53
CA CYS A 246 -6.83 -17.23 -14.46
C CYS A 246 -8.33 -17.15 -14.72
N LYS A 247 -8.79 -16.20 -15.55
CA LYS A 247 -10.22 -15.97 -15.78
C LYS A 247 -10.98 -17.24 -16.20
N PRO A 248 -10.50 -18.09 -17.14
CA PRO A 248 -11.23 -19.30 -17.54
C PRO A 248 -11.42 -20.29 -16.38
N LYS A 249 -10.45 -20.37 -15.47
CA LYS A 249 -10.54 -21.22 -14.27
C LYS A 249 -11.41 -20.59 -13.19
N ASP A 250 -11.37 -19.26 -13.07
CA ASP A 250 -12.14 -18.52 -12.08
C ASP A 250 -13.64 -18.57 -12.39
N ILE A 251 -14.04 -18.38 -13.65
CA ILE A 251 -15.47 -18.42 -14.06
C ILE A 251 -16.08 -19.81 -13.98
N ALA A 252 -15.27 -20.86 -13.96
CA ALA A 252 -15.73 -22.24 -13.77
C ALA A 252 -16.11 -22.55 -12.31
N LYS A 253 -15.81 -21.65 -11.37
CA LYS A 253 -16.11 -21.80 -9.93
C LYS A 253 -17.49 -21.23 -9.58
N ASP A 254 -18.06 -21.72 -8.48
CA ASP A 254 -19.24 -21.10 -7.87
C ASP A 254 -18.84 -19.78 -7.19
N ILE A 255 -19.12 -18.66 -7.86
CA ILE A 255 -18.81 -17.31 -7.36
C ILE A 255 -19.40 -17.03 -5.98
N LYS A 256 -20.57 -17.58 -5.64
CA LYS A 256 -21.20 -17.35 -4.33
C LYS A 256 -20.48 -18.13 -3.23
N ALA A 257 -19.98 -19.33 -3.54
CA ALA A 257 -19.14 -20.08 -2.63
C ALA A 257 -17.79 -19.37 -2.41
N GLU A 258 -17.15 -18.92 -3.49
CA GLU A 258 -15.88 -18.17 -3.43
C GLU A 258 -16.03 -16.83 -2.71
N ALA A 259 -17.15 -16.12 -2.89
CA ALA A 259 -17.46 -14.87 -2.16
C ALA A 259 -17.59 -15.12 -0.65
N ARG A 260 -18.32 -16.18 -0.26
CA ARG A 260 -18.47 -16.57 1.15
C ARG A 260 -17.13 -16.97 1.76
N ASP A 261 -16.35 -17.78 1.05
CA ASP A 261 -15.02 -18.20 1.49
C ASP A 261 -14.08 -17.00 1.68
N PHE A 262 -14.07 -16.07 0.72
CA PHE A 262 -13.29 -14.84 0.81
C PHE A 262 -13.69 -13.99 2.02
N LEU A 263 -15.00 -13.78 2.24
CA LEU A 263 -15.52 -13.00 3.37
C LEU A 263 -15.30 -13.67 4.73
N LEU A 264 -15.28 -15.01 4.78
CA LEU A 264 -14.97 -15.76 6.00
C LEU A 264 -13.47 -15.73 6.32
N LYS A 265 -12.62 -15.74 5.28
CA LYS A 265 -11.17 -15.72 5.43
C LYS A 265 -10.64 -14.35 5.78
N ILE A 266 -11.24 -13.26 5.30
CA ILE A 266 -10.87 -11.89 5.68
C ILE A 266 -11.66 -11.47 6.93
N PRO A 267 -11.05 -11.46 8.12
CA PRO A 267 -11.78 -11.33 9.37
C PRO A 267 -12.51 -9.98 9.43
N LYS A 268 -13.82 -10.07 9.66
CA LYS A 268 -14.76 -8.96 9.92
C LYS A 268 -14.80 -7.91 8.81
N CYS A 269 -15.24 -8.28 7.62
CA CYS A 269 -15.60 -7.30 6.58
C CYS A 269 -16.95 -6.64 6.87
N GLY A 270 -16.90 -5.36 7.26
CA GLY A 270 -17.84 -4.37 6.72
C GLY A 270 -17.43 -3.95 5.31
N LEU A 271 -18.10 -2.94 4.74
CA LEU A 271 -17.66 -2.27 3.50
C LEU A 271 -16.20 -1.79 3.70
N ARG A 272 -15.26 -2.16 2.81
CA ARG A 272 -13.87 -1.66 2.81
C ARG A 272 -13.92 -0.13 2.78
N LYS A 273 -13.69 0.52 3.91
CA LYS A 273 -13.73 1.98 4.04
C LYS A 273 -12.93 2.43 5.25
N PRO A 274 -12.34 3.64 5.21
CA PRO A 274 -11.68 4.21 6.37
C PRO A 274 -12.64 4.28 7.57
N PRO A 275 -12.15 4.05 8.80
CA PRO A 275 -12.90 4.39 10.00
C PRO A 275 -13.34 5.86 9.97
N GLU A 276 -14.48 6.15 10.59
CA GLU A 276 -15.05 7.50 10.62
C GLU A 276 -14.08 8.53 11.19
N LEU A 277 -13.37 8.18 12.27
CA LEU A 277 -12.32 9.03 12.88
C LEU A 277 -11.19 9.40 11.91
N ILE A 278 -10.81 8.49 11.00
CA ILE A 278 -9.80 8.77 9.98
C ILE A 278 -10.36 9.77 8.96
N SER A 279 -11.59 9.54 8.52
CA SER A 279 -12.28 10.40 7.55
C SER A 279 -12.50 11.80 8.11
N GLU A 280 -13.00 11.92 9.34
CA GLU A 280 -13.22 13.19 10.04
C GLU A 280 -11.92 13.98 10.19
N PHE A 281 -10.82 13.33 10.58
CA PHE A 281 -9.52 13.99 10.71
C PHE A 281 -9.07 14.60 9.38
N ILE A 282 -9.19 13.85 8.28
CA ILE A 282 -8.82 14.32 6.94
C ILE A 282 -9.75 15.44 6.44
N LEU A 283 -11.03 15.39 6.79
CA LEU A 283 -12.04 16.39 6.40
C LEU A 283 -12.00 17.68 7.24
N GLY A 284 -11.13 17.77 8.24
CA GLY A 284 -10.87 19.02 8.98
C GLY A 284 -11.14 18.96 10.48
N SER A 285 -11.47 17.79 11.04
CA SER A 285 -11.43 17.60 12.49
C SER A 285 -9.99 17.74 12.98
N LYS A 286 -9.76 18.57 14.00
CA LYS A 286 -8.42 18.76 14.59
C LYS A 286 -8.00 17.62 15.52
N LYS A 287 -8.88 16.67 15.80
CA LYS A 287 -8.60 15.58 16.75
C LYS A 287 -7.89 14.44 16.05
N LEU A 288 -6.63 14.22 16.40
CA LEU A 288 -5.86 13.08 15.93
C LEU A 288 -6.57 11.76 16.29
N PRO A 289 -6.62 10.78 15.36
CA PRO A 289 -7.17 9.46 15.66
C PRO A 289 -6.41 8.78 16.83
N PRO A 290 -7.08 7.89 17.57
CA PRO A 290 -6.41 7.00 18.50
C PRO A 290 -5.42 6.12 17.76
N SER A 291 -4.52 5.46 18.50
CA SER A 291 -3.53 4.57 17.89
C SER A 291 -4.19 3.48 17.02
N ALA A 292 -3.52 3.03 15.95
CA ALA A 292 -4.14 2.09 15.01
C ALA A 292 -4.50 0.73 15.63
N ASP A 293 -3.93 0.41 16.80
CA ASP A 293 -4.20 -0.81 17.55
C ASP A 293 -5.54 -0.75 18.31
N GLU A 294 -6.03 0.46 18.56
CA GLU A 294 -7.33 0.77 19.17
C GLU A 294 -8.43 0.92 18.10
N LEU A 295 -8.06 1.03 16.82
CA LEU A 295 -9.00 0.89 15.71
C LEU A 295 -9.38 -0.59 15.55
N PRO A 296 -10.62 -0.91 15.12
CA PRO A 296 -11.05 -2.30 14.93
C PRO A 296 -10.00 -3.10 14.17
N GLN A 297 -9.40 -4.08 14.83
CA GLN A 297 -8.32 -4.87 14.24
C GLN A 297 -8.90 -5.82 13.20
N ALA A 298 -8.46 -5.67 11.95
CA ALA A 298 -8.45 -6.77 11.01
C ALA A 298 -7.20 -7.60 11.32
N TRP A 299 -7.39 -8.76 11.94
CA TRP A 299 -6.32 -9.66 12.32
C TRP A 299 -5.72 -10.32 11.06
N PHE A 300 -4.42 -10.14 10.81
CA PHE A 300 -3.57 -11.08 10.05
C PHE A 300 -2.10 -10.91 10.42
#